data_AF-X1K3J1-F1
#
_entry.id   AF-X1K3J1-F1
#
_cell.length_a   1.000
_cell.length_b   1.000
_cell.length_c   1.000
_cell.angle_alpha   90.00
_cell.angle_beta   90.00
_cell.angle_gamma   90.00
#
_symmetry.space_group_name_H-M   'P 1'
#
loop_
_entity.id
_entity.type
_entity.pdbx_description
1 polymer ?
#
loop_
_entity_poly.entity_id
_entity_poly.type
_entity_poly.pdbx_seq_one_letter_code
_entity_poly.pdbx_strand_id
1 'polypeptide(L)' 'MYLALEGLAKENSYDAMAIQCWPDFEDEYQITPCSTIALLNQNNIVAACESDVRGAISMLLLNYL' A
#
# COMPACT_ATOMS: atom_id res chain seq x y z
N MET A 1 6.32 5.47 8.58
CA MET A 1 5.35 4.58 7.92
C MET A 1 5.80 4.22 6.51
N TYR A 2 5.98 5.20 5.61
CA TYR A 2 6.46 4.94 4.23
C TYR A 2 7.68 4.01 4.13
N LEU A 3 8.79 4.35 4.80
CA LEU A 3 10.01 3.52 4.75
C LEU A 3 9.79 2.08 5.25
N ALA A 4 8.89 1.88 6.21
CA ALA A 4 8.59 0.55 6.74
C ALA A 4 7.80 -0.30 5.72
N LEU A 5 6.77 0.28 5.11
CA LEU A 5 5.98 -0.41 4.09
C LEU A 5 6.77 -0.63 2.79
N GLU A 6 7.62 0.32 2.40
CA GLU A 6 8.55 0.16 1.28
C GLU A 6 9.55 -0.97 1.56
N GLY A 7 10.14 -1.01 2.77
CA GLY A 7 11.04 -2.07 3.18
C GLY A 7 10.37 -3.43 3.12
N LEU A 8 9.15 -3.55 3.67
CA LEU A 8 8.37 -4.79 3.66
C LEU A 8 8.12 -5.29 2.23
N ALA A 9 7.73 -4.40 1.32
CA ALA A 9 7.49 -4.74 -0.08
C ALA A 9 8.76 -5.27 -0.76
N LYS A 10 9.90 -4.60 -0.54
CA LYS A 10 11.19 -4.99 -1.14
C LYS A 10 11.73 -6.30 -0.56
N GLU A 11 11.71 -6.45 0.76
CA GLU A 11 12.22 -7.62 1.47
C GLU A 11 11.47 -8.91 1.07
N ASN A 12 10.17 -8.80 0.85
CA ASN A 12 9.33 -9.94 0.47
C ASN A 12 9.07 -10.04 -1.05
N SER A 13 9.63 -9.14 -1.85
CA SER A 13 9.42 -9.07 -3.31
C SER A 13 7.93 -9.04 -3.69
N TYR A 14 7.14 -8.20 -3.02
CA TYR A 14 5.72 -8.03 -3.34
C TYR A 14 5.53 -7.18 -4.60
N ASP A 15 4.77 -7.69 -5.56
CA ASP A 15 4.37 -6.94 -6.76
C ASP A 15 3.31 -5.87 -6.45
N ALA A 16 2.45 -6.13 -5.46
CA ALA A 16 1.44 -5.20 -4.98
C ALA A 16 1.05 -5.50 -3.52
N MET A 17 0.52 -4.49 -2.83
CA MET A 17 0.00 -4.59 -1.46
C MET A 17 -1.46 -4.14 -1.40
N ALA A 18 -2.29 -4.86 -0.64
CA ALA A 18 -3.60 -4.41 -0.22
C ALA A 18 -3.56 -4.23 1.31
N ILE A 19 -3.63 -3.00 1.78
CA ILE A 19 -3.32 -2.65 3.15
C ILE A 19 -4.62 -2.41 3.91
N GLN A 20 -4.82 -3.14 5.02
CA GLN A 20 -5.86 -2.82 5.99
C GLN A 20 -5.52 -1.50 6.68
N CYS A 21 -5.95 -0.39 6.09
CA CYS A 21 -5.56 0.94 6.54
C CYS A 21 -6.48 1.48 7.66
N TRP A 22 -7.77 1.16 7.62
CA TRP A 22 -8.76 1.57 8.62
C TRP A 22 -9.55 0.35 9.10
N PRO A 23 -9.81 0.20 10.42
CA PRO A 23 -9.50 1.14 11.51
C PRO A 23 -8.09 0.97 12.12
N ASP A 24 -7.38 -0.11 11.79
CA ASP A 24 -6.17 -0.56 12.51
C ASP A 24 -5.10 0.53 12.70
N PHE A 25 -4.84 1.38 11.70
CA PHE A 25 -3.82 2.43 11.83
C PHE A 25 -4.27 3.58 12.74
N GLU A 26 -5.57 3.87 12.77
CA GLU A 26 -6.14 4.86 13.68
C GLU A 26 -6.07 4.30 15.10
N ASP A 27 -6.53 3.08 15.32
CA ASP A 27 -6.58 2.46 16.65
C ASP A 27 -5.17 2.29 17.26
N GLU A 28 -4.20 1.80 16.49
CA GLU A 28 -2.85 1.51 17.00
C GLU A 28 -1.92 2.73 17.01
N TYR A 29 -1.96 3.55 15.96
CA TYR A 29 -0.97 4.61 15.73
C TYR A 29 -1.57 6.01 15.74
N GLN A 30 -2.90 6.15 15.81
CA GLN A 30 -3.61 7.44 15.82
C GLN A 30 -3.30 8.30 14.58
N ILE A 31 -3.12 7.64 13.43
CA ILE A 31 -2.84 8.30 12.14
C ILE A 31 -3.70 7.74 11.01
N THR A 32 -3.79 8.51 9.93
CA THR A 32 -4.29 8.02 8.64
C THR A 32 -3.12 7.81 7.66
N PRO A 33 -2.94 6.60 7.09
CA PRO A 33 -1.78 6.31 6.25
C PRO A 33 -1.95 6.76 4.78
N CYS A 34 -2.97 7.55 4.45
CA CYS A 34 -3.32 7.90 3.06
C CYS A 34 -2.16 8.56 2.30
N SER A 35 -1.43 9.48 2.95
CA SER A 35 -0.25 10.13 2.35
C SER A 35 0.90 9.15 2.10
N THR A 36 1.06 8.15 2.96
CA THR A 36 2.04 7.08 2.79
C THR A 36 1.66 6.17 1.61
N ILE A 37 0.39 5.78 1.50
CA ILE A 37 -0.12 4.98 0.38
C ILE A 37 0.03 5.74 -0.94
N ALA A 38 -0.26 7.03 -0.96
CA ALA A 38 -0.05 7.88 -2.13
C ALA A 38 1.43 7.90 -2.55
N LEU A 39 2.36 8.04 -1.60
CA LEU A 39 3.80 8.07 -1.88
C LEU A 39 4.34 6.73 -2.38
N LEU A 40 3.82 5.60 -1.87
CA LEU A 40 4.15 4.26 -2.38
C LEU A 40 3.79 4.16 -3.87
N ASN A 41 2.56 4.52 -4.23
CA ASN A 41 2.10 4.49 -5.62
C ASN A 41 2.89 5.47 -6.52
N GLN A 42 3.23 6.67 -6.02
CA GLN A 42 4.10 7.61 -6.75
C GLN A 42 5.48 7.03 -7.06
N ASN A 43 5.97 6.14 -6.20
CA ASN A 43 7.27 5.48 -6.36
C ASN A 43 7.14 4.09 -7.01
N ASN A 44 6.07 3.85 -7.76
CA ASN A 44 5.78 2.61 -8.49
C ASN A 44 5.68 1.35 -7.60
N ILE A 45 5.34 1.51 -6.33
CA ILE A 45 5.00 0.41 -5.43
C ILE A 45 3.48 0.38 -5.30
N VAL A 46 2.85 -0.58 -5.98
CA VAL A 46 1.38 -0.68 -6.03
C VAL A 46 0.83 -0.96 -4.64
N ALA A 47 0.04 -0.04 -4.09
CA ALA A 47 -0.54 -0.16 -2.77
C ALA A 47 -2.00 0.33 -2.76
N ALA A 48 -2.95 -0.57 -2.50
CA ALA A 48 -4.35 -0.24 -2.31
C ALA A 48 -4.69 -0.09 -0.81
N CYS A 49 -5.67 0.77 -0.49
CA CYS A 49 -6.21 0.91 0.87
C CYS A 49 -7.30 -0.14 1.14
N GLU A 50 -7.75 -0.18 2.40
CA GLU A 50 -8.95 -0.89 2.88
C GLU A 50 -8.97 -2.38 2.52
N SER A 51 -7.78 -2.99 2.43
CA SER A 51 -7.62 -4.37 1.97
C SER A 51 -8.28 -4.65 0.61
N ASP A 52 -8.38 -3.66 -0.28
CA ASP A 52 -8.93 -3.83 -1.62
C ASP A 52 -7.96 -4.59 -2.54
N VAL A 53 -7.99 -5.93 -2.41
CA VAL A 53 -7.18 -6.84 -3.23
C VAL A 53 -7.51 -6.71 -4.72
N ARG A 54 -8.78 -6.47 -5.07
CA ARG A 54 -9.19 -6.35 -6.49
C ARG A 54 -8.69 -5.04 -7.10
N GLY A 55 -8.75 -3.96 -6.33
CA GLY A 55 -8.14 -2.68 -6.66
C GLY A 55 -6.64 -2.83 -6.87
N ALA A 56 -5.93 -3.48 -5.93
CA ALA A 56 -4.50 -3.73 -6.04
C ALA A 56 -4.13 -4.50 -7.32
N ILE A 57 -4.85 -5.58 -7.64
CA ILE A 57 -4.64 -6.36 -8.88
C ILE A 57 -4.89 -5.49 -10.12
N SER A 58 -5.94 -4.67 -10.12
CA SER A 58 -6.27 -3.79 -11.26
C SER A 58 -5.20 -2.71 -11.47
N MET A 59 -4.73 -2.11 -10.38
CA MET A 59 -3.64 -1.13 -10.39
C MET A 59 -2.32 -1.76 -10.85
N LEU A 60 -2.04 -2.98 -10.42
CA LEU A 60 -0.87 -3.73 -10.86
C LEU A 60 -0.95 -4.03 -12.36
N LEU A 61 -2.10 -4.49 -12.85
CA LEU A 61 -2.31 -4.72 -14.28
C LEU A 61 -2.07 -3.44 -15.10
N LEU A 62 -2.54 -2.28 -14.63
CA LEU A 62 -2.31 -0.99 -15.28
C LEU A 62 -0.82 -0.61 -15.36
N ASN A 63 0.03 -1.08 -14.45
CA ASN A 63 1.48 -0.84 -14.52
C ASN A 63 2.19 -1.67 -15.60
N TYR A 64 1.54 -2.72 -16.13
CA TYR A 64 2.08 -3.54 -17.21
C TYR A 64 1.62 -3.10 -18.61
N LEU A 65 0.82 -2.03 -18.71
CA LEU A 65 0.31 -1.46 -19.96
C LEU A 65 1.06 -0.16 -20.31
#